data_AF-J9FPB5-F1
#
_entry.id   AF-J9FPB5-F1
#
_cell.length_a   1.000
_cell.length_b   1.000
_cell.length_c   1.000
_cell.angle_alpha   90.00
_cell.angle_beta   90.00
_cell.angle_gamma   90.00
#
_symmetry.space_group_name_H-M   'P 1'
#
loop_
_entity.id
_entity.type
_entity.pdbx_description
1 polymer ?
#
loop_
_entity_poly.entity_id
_entity_poly.type
_entity_poly.pdbx_seq_one_letter_code
_entity_poly.pdbx_strand_id
1 'polypeptide(L)' 'MTYADLFYWGLSGTTCSRQHRYALLERLGLPPRLSKKAFLDVLNSLYTFEEIEAIRLELSREKVKE' A
#
# COMPACT_ATOMS: atom_id res chain seq x y z
N MET A 1 -3.66 10.27 -4.24
CA MET A 1 -4.28 8.93 -4.33
C MET A 1 -5.68 8.93 -3.70
N THR A 2 -6.56 8.04 -4.16
CA THR A 2 -7.96 7.89 -3.76
C THR A 2 -8.26 6.49 -3.19
N TYR A 3 -9.47 6.28 -2.65
CA TYR A 3 -9.92 4.95 -2.25
C TYR A 3 -10.06 3.97 -3.42
N ALA A 4 -10.33 4.46 -4.63
CA ALA A 4 -10.43 3.63 -5.82
C ALA A 4 -9.05 3.00 -6.13
N ASP A 5 -7.98 3.79 -6.03
CA ASP A 5 -6.62 3.30 -6.24
C ASP A 5 -6.26 2.20 -5.24
N LEU A 6 -6.64 2.37 -3.96
CA LEU A 6 -6.47 1.33 -2.94
C LEU A 6 -7.23 0.04 -3.28
N PHE A 7 -8.40 0.12 -3.90
CA PHE A 7 -9.14 -1.04 -4.35
C PHE A 7 -8.47 -1.70 -5.56
N TYR A 8 -8.12 -0.92 -6.58
CA TYR A 8 -7.45 -1.42 -7.79
C TYR A 8 -6.09 -2.06 -7.50
N TRP A 9 -5.35 -1.54 -6.52
CA TRP A 9 -4.10 -2.12 -6.07
C TRP A 9 -4.27 -3.31 -5.12
N GLY A 10 -5.51 -3.69 -4.81
CA GLY A 10 -5.80 -4.79 -3.89
C GLY A 10 -5.35 -4.50 -2.46
N LEU A 11 -5.27 -3.22 -2.05
CA LEU A 11 -4.96 -2.77 -0.69
C LEU A 11 -6.23 -2.56 0.17
N SER A 12 -7.41 -2.65 -0.44
CA SER A 12 -8.70 -2.63 0.24
C SER A 12 -9.75 -3.51 -0.47
N GLY A 13 -10.74 -4.02 0.26
CA GLY A 13 -11.91 -4.68 -0.31
C GLY A 13 -11.68 -6.08 -0.91
N THR A 14 -10.44 -6.59 -0.94
CA THR A 14 -10.10 -7.94 -1.43
C THR A 14 -9.62 -8.86 -0.31
N THR A 15 -9.68 -10.18 -0.53
CA THR A 15 -9.28 -11.21 0.45
C THR A 15 -7.82 -11.04 0.92
N CYS A 16 -6.92 -10.65 0.03
CA CYS A 16 -5.50 -10.43 0.35
C CYS A 16 -5.16 -8.99 0.77
N SER A 17 -6.16 -8.10 0.85
CA SER A 17 -5.93 -6.67 1.07
C SER A 17 -5.24 -6.35 2.38
N ARG A 18 -5.48 -7.16 3.41
CA ARG A 18 -4.77 -7.02 4.68
C ARG A 18 -3.28 -7.32 4.49
N GLN A 19 -2.92 -8.45 3.91
CA GLN A 19 -1.51 -8.83 3.73
C GLN A 19 -0.76 -7.84 2.86
N HIS A 20 -1.37 -7.39 1.75
CA HIS A 20 -0.74 -6.41 0.86
C HIS A 20 -0.51 -5.06 1.54
N ARG A 21 -1.47 -4.59 2.34
CA ARG A 21 -1.33 -3.34 3.08
C ARG A 21 -0.24 -3.44 4.14
N TYR A 22 -0.15 -4.57 4.85
CA TYR A 22 0.90 -4.79 5.85
C TYR A 22 2.29 -4.79 5.21
N ALA A 23 2.47 -5.49 4.08
CA ALA A 23 3.75 -5.51 3.38
C ALA A 23 4.17 -4.10 2.91
N LEU A 24 3.22 -3.30 2.42
CA LEU A 24 3.53 -1.92 2.04
C LEU A 24 3.86 -1.04 3.25
N LEU A 25 3.11 -1.17 4.34
CA LEU A 25 3.38 -0.44 5.59
C LEU A 25 4.76 -0.77 6.15
N GLU A 26 5.15 -2.03 6.14
CA GLU A 26 6.46 -2.50 6.59
C GLU A 26 7.58 -1.91 5.73
N ARG A 27 7.44 -1.96 4.40
CA ARG A 27 8.42 -1.36 3.47
C ARG A 27 8.57 0.15 3.66
N LEU A 28 7.50 0.83 4.03
CA LEU A 28 7.49 2.28 4.29
C LEU A 28 7.90 2.64 5.73
N GLY A 29 8.16 1.66 6.61
CA GLY A 29 8.46 1.90 8.02
C GLY A 29 7.30 2.51 8.80
N LEU A 30 6.06 2.31 8.35
CA LEU A 30 4.85 2.88 8.94
C LEU A 30 4.22 1.93 9.96
N PRO A 31 3.43 2.45 10.92
CA PRO A 31 2.75 1.61 11.90
C PRO A 31 1.88 0.51 11.24
N PRO A 32 1.98 -0.76 11.66
CA PRO A 32 1.33 -1.90 10.97
C PRO A 32 -0.21 -1.90 11.11
N ARG A 33 -0.77 -1.06 11.99
CA ARG A 33 -2.20 -0.97 12.27
C ARG A 33 -2.77 0.41 11.96
N LEU A 34 -2.51 0.91 10.75
CA LEU A 34 -3.25 2.06 10.24
C LEU A 34 -4.64 1.62 9.76
N SER A 35 -5.66 2.40 10.13
CA SER A 35 -6.99 2.28 9.53
C SER A 35 -6.90 2.61 8.03
N LYS A 36 -7.86 2.16 7.22
CA LYS A 36 -7.89 2.46 5.78
C LYS A 36 -7.80 3.97 5.50
N LYS A 37 -8.48 4.78 6.31
CA LYS A 37 -8.47 6.24 6.21
C LYS A 37 -7.10 6.80 6.60
N ALA A 38 -6.58 6.44 7.78
CA ALA A 38 -5.28 6.92 8.24
C ALA A 38 -4.15 6.52 7.29
N PHE A 39 -4.23 5.33 6.70
CA PHE A 39 -3.32 4.87 5.67
C PHE A 39 -3.33 5.78 4.43
N LEU A 40 -4.52 6.08 3.89
CA LEU A 40 -4.66 6.98 2.75
C LEU A 40 -4.15 8.40 3.06
N ASP A 41 -4.48 8.91 4.24
CA ASP A 41 -4.08 10.25 4.69
C ASP A 41 -2.55 10.36 4.83
N VAL A 42 -1.89 9.37 5.45
CA VAL A 42 -0.43 9.34 5.58
C VAL A 42 0.24 9.25 4.21
N LEU A 43 -0.25 8.37 3.33
CA LEU A 43 0.29 8.22 1.99
C LEU A 43 0.21 9.52 1.20
N ASN A 44 -0.93 10.18 1.20
CA ASN A 44 -1.11 11.47 0.52
C ASN A 44 -0.35 12.63 1.18
N SER A 45 0.02 12.50 2.46
CA SER A 45 0.76 13.55 3.19
C SER A 45 2.27 13.43 3.05
N LEU A 46 2.81 12.22 2.89
CA LEU A 46 4.25 11.96 2.93
C LEU A 46 4.84 11.63 1.56
N TYR A 47 4.03 11.20 0.60
CA TYR A 47 4.51 10.70 -0.69
C TYR A 47 3.66 11.22 -1.85
N THR A 48 4.28 11.25 -3.03
CA THR A 48 3.56 11.40 -4.30
C THR A 48 2.91 10.09 -4.72
N PHE A 49 2.01 10.16 -5.70
CA PHE A 49 1.38 8.97 -6.26
C PHE A 49 2.42 8.05 -6.91
N GLU A 50 3.34 8.64 -7.67
CA GLU A 50 4.39 7.95 -8.41
C GLU A 50 5.38 7.24 -7.48
N GLU A 51 5.75 7.85 -6.35
CA GLU A 51 6.63 7.25 -5.35
C GLU A 51 6.00 5.98 -4.75
N ILE A 52 4.73 6.05 -4.34
CA ILE A 52 4.02 4.90 -3.78
C ILE A 52 3.85 3.80 -4.84
N GLU A 53 3.53 4.18 -6.06
CA GLU A 53 3.37 3.24 -7.16
C GLU A 53 4.68 2.49 -7.45
N ALA A 54 5.82 3.19 -7.48
CA ALA A 54 7.13 2.58 -7.67
C ALA A 54 7.44 1.55 -6.56
N ILE A 55 7.28 1.93 -5.29
CA ILE A 55 7.52 1.04 -4.14
C ILE A 55 6.59 -0.18 -4.19
N ARG A 56 5.32 0.01 -4.55
CA ARG A 56 4.36 -1.08 -4.70
C ARG A 56 4.76 -2.04 -5.83
N LEU A 57 5.24 -1.51 -6.96
CA LEU A 57 5.70 -2.31 -8.09
C LEU A 57 6.95 -3.12 -7.72
N GLU A 58 7.89 -2.54 -6.98
CA GLU A 58 9.05 -3.26 -6.43
C GLU A 58 8.61 -4.45 -5.56
N LEU A 59 7.72 -4.20 -4.59
CA LEU A 59 7.15 -5.25 -3.73
C LEU A 59 6.47 -6.37 -4.53
N SER A 60 5.78 -6.02 -5.62
CA SER A 60 5.13 -7.03 -6.47
C SER A 60 6.13 -7.89 -7.24
N ARG A 61 7.29 -7.33 -7.61
CA ARG A 61 8.35 -8.05 -8.33
C ARG A 61 9.17 -8.95 -7.41
N GLU A 62 9.38 -8.54 -6.16
CA GLU A 62 10.05 -9.35 -5.14
C GLU A 62 9.28 -10.66 -4.90
N LYS A 63 7.94 -10.60 -4.80
CA LYS A 63 7.08 -11.77 -4.59
C LYS A 63 6.98 -12.75 -5.76
N VAL A 64 7.47 -12.40 -6.95
CA VAL A 64 7.48 -13.30 -8.12
C VAL A 64 8.79 -14.11 -8.19
N LYS A 65 9.80 -13.75 -7.38
CA LYS A 65 11.11 -14.43 -7.36
C LYS A 65 11.21 -15.56 -6.32
N GLU A 66 10.22 -15.69 -5.44
CA GLU A 66 10.06 -16.82 -4.51
C GLU A 66 9.10 -17.86 -5.08
#